data_AF-A0A7H4LVH7-F1
#
_entry.id   AF-A0A7H4LVH7-F1
#
_cell.length_a   1.000
_cell.length_b   1.000
_cell.length_c   1.000
_cell.angle_alpha   90.00
_cell.angle_beta   90.00
_cell.angle_gamma   90.00
#
_symmetry.space_group_name_H-M   'P 1'
#
loop_
_entity.id
_entity.type
_entity.pdbx_description
1 polymer ?
#
loop_
_entity_poly.entity_id
_entity_poly.type
_entity_poly.pdbx_seq_one_letter_code
_entity_poly.pdbx_strand_id
1 'polypeptide(L)'
;MITATALVVSYFSGPLLNFGDFSRYGKSMGEIRRGNRWGLPFNFLLFSIVTVVIVSGTQSLFGRMITDPIETVSRVGNDLAVAIGLLTMITATIGINIVANFVSPAFDFSNCSPQKISFRTGGMIAAVGSILLTPWNLFNSPELIHYTLDVLGAFIGPLFGILIVDFYIIKRGKVSVNDSVRRHAKRPVLVPQRL
;
A
#
# COMPACT_ATOMS: atom_id res chain seq x y z
N MET A 1 -0.75 14.38 21.79
CA MET A 1 0.34 13.53 21.24
C MET A 1 -0.15 12.11 20.92
N ILE A 2 -0.86 11.42 21.82
CA ILE A 2 -1.37 10.05 21.61
C ILE A 2 -2.23 9.92 20.34
N THR A 3 -3.17 10.84 20.10
CA THR A 3 -4.03 10.83 18.90
C THR A 3 -3.23 10.95 17.59
N ALA A 4 -2.20 11.79 17.56
CA ALA A 4 -1.35 11.95 16.38
C ALA A 4 -0.56 10.68 16.07
N THR A 5 -0.01 10.04 17.11
CA THR A 5 0.67 8.75 16.97
C THR A 5 -0.28 7.66 16.48
N ALA A 6 -1.50 7.60 17.03
CA ALA A 6 -2.52 6.64 16.62
C ALA A 6 -2.91 6.80 15.14
N LEU A 7 -3.07 8.04 14.66
CA LEU A 7 -3.36 8.31 13.24
C LEU A 7 -2.24 7.83 12.33
N VAL A 8 -0.97 8.09 12.69
CA VAL A 8 0.18 7.62 11.90
C VAL A 8 0.25 6.10 11.87
N VAL A 9 0.07 5.42 13.00
CA VAL A 9 0.04 3.96 13.05
C VAL A 9 -1.09 3.40 12.20
N SER A 10 -2.29 3.99 12.29
CA SER A 10 -3.44 3.58 11.50
C SER A 10 -3.19 3.76 10.00
N TYR A 11 -2.56 4.86 9.59
CA TYR A 11 -2.21 5.13 8.19
C TYR A 11 -1.30 4.05 7.59
N PHE A 12 -0.33 3.54 8.35
CA PHE A 12 0.58 2.49 7.89
C PHE A 12 0.04 1.07 8.02
N SER A 13 -1.05 0.86 8.76
CA SER A 13 -1.55 -0.49 9.04
C SER A 13 -1.88 -1.28 7.76
N GLY A 14 -2.56 -0.68 6.78
CA GLY A 14 -2.90 -1.31 5.51
C GLY A 14 -1.66 -1.72 4.70
N PRO A 15 -0.76 -0.77 4.34
CA PRO A 15 0.49 -1.10 3.65
C PRO A 15 1.36 -2.12 4.40
N LEU A 16 1.34 -2.14 5.73
CA LEU A 16 2.11 -3.08 6.54
C LEU A 16 1.65 -4.53 6.34
N LEU A 17 0.35 -4.79 6.23
CA LEU A 17 -0.20 -6.12 5.94
C LEU A 17 0.29 -6.64 4.58
N ASN A 18 0.32 -5.75 3.60
CA ASN A 18 0.73 -6.02 2.24
C ASN A 18 2.27 -6.09 2.07
N PHE A 19 3.03 -5.62 3.06
CA PHE A 19 4.49 -5.57 2.99
C PHE A 19 5.13 -6.94 2.79
N GLY A 20 4.45 -8.01 3.23
CA GLY A 20 4.85 -9.39 2.98
C GLY A 20 5.15 -9.67 1.50
N ASP A 21 4.36 -9.10 0.59
CA ASP A 21 4.47 -9.33 -0.83
C ASP A 21 5.73 -8.74 -1.46
N PHE A 22 6.27 -7.67 -0.88
CA PHE A 22 7.53 -7.05 -1.28
C PHE A 22 8.72 -7.67 -0.56
N SER A 23 8.55 -7.97 0.72
CA SER A 23 9.62 -8.50 1.57
C SER A 23 10.19 -9.83 1.07
N ARG A 24 9.38 -10.65 0.38
CA ARG A 24 9.82 -11.92 -0.23
C ARG A 24 10.88 -11.75 -1.32
N TYR A 25 10.96 -10.59 -1.95
CA TYR A 25 11.94 -10.26 -2.98
C TYR A 25 13.19 -9.58 -2.42
N GLY A 26 13.22 -9.30 -1.10
CA GLY A 26 14.39 -8.75 -0.44
C GLY A 26 15.51 -9.78 -0.32
N LYS A 27 16.76 -9.35 -0.52
CA LYS A 27 17.93 -10.23 -0.48
C LYS A 27 18.17 -10.85 0.91
N SER A 28 17.88 -10.10 1.97
CA SER A 28 17.95 -10.59 3.35
C SER A 28 17.05 -9.80 4.29
N MET A 29 16.62 -10.44 5.38
CA MET A 29 15.81 -9.77 6.42
C MET A 29 16.58 -8.63 7.11
N GLY A 30 17.91 -8.73 7.19
CA GLY A 30 18.77 -7.66 7.70
C GLY A 30 18.70 -6.39 6.84
N GLU A 31 18.74 -6.55 5.51
CA GLU A 31 18.62 -5.43 4.58
C GLU A 31 17.23 -4.81 4.57
N ILE A 32 16.18 -5.63 4.64
CA ILE A 32 14.79 -5.15 4.75
C ILE A 32 14.60 -4.31 6.01
N ARG A 33 15.13 -4.78 7.16
CA ARG A 33 15.07 -4.04 8.43
C ARG A 33 15.85 -2.73 8.36
N ARG A 34 17.05 -2.75 7.77
CA ARG A 34 17.88 -1.55 7.60
C ARG A 34 17.19 -0.54 6.69
N GLY A 35 16.61 -1.00 5.58
CA GLY A 35 15.85 -0.19 4.64
C GLY A 35 14.66 0.49 5.31
N ASN A 36 13.86 -0.24 6.08
CA ASN A 36 12.73 0.37 6.81
C ASN A 36 13.19 1.32 7.91
N ARG A 37 14.23 0.95 8.68
CA ARG A 37 14.73 1.76 9.80
C ARG A 37 15.22 3.14 9.37
N TRP A 38 15.87 3.23 8.21
CA TRP A 38 16.39 4.49 7.71
C TRP A 38 15.47 5.15 6.69
N GLY A 39 14.91 4.35 5.77
CA GLY A 39 14.08 4.83 4.68
C GLY A 39 12.79 5.49 5.16
N LEU A 40 12.06 4.87 6.11
CA LEU A 40 10.80 5.45 6.59
C LEU A 40 11.04 6.77 7.33
N PRO A 41 11.85 6.84 8.42
CA PRO A 41 11.98 8.09 9.17
C PRO A 41 12.63 9.21 8.35
N PHE A 42 13.66 8.90 7.56
CA PHE A 42 14.36 9.91 6.78
C PHE A 42 13.48 10.49 5.68
N ASN A 43 12.80 9.63 4.91
CA ASN A 43 11.91 10.09 3.85
C ASN A 43 10.73 10.90 4.42
N PHE A 44 10.14 10.45 5.54
CA PHE A 44 9.07 11.19 6.19
C PHE A 44 9.52 12.55 6.72
N LEU A 45 10.69 12.61 7.35
CA LEU A 45 11.22 13.88 7.87
C LEU A 45 11.49 14.85 6.71
N LEU A 46 12.17 14.39 5.67
CA LEU A 46 12.48 15.21 4.50
C LEU A 46 11.20 15.71 3.82
N PHE A 47 10.25 14.81 3.58
CA PHE A 47 8.97 15.17 2.98
C PHE A 47 8.21 16.17 3.85
N SER A 48 8.14 15.95 5.17
CA SER A 48 7.46 16.86 6.11
C SER A 48 8.09 18.25 6.10
N ILE A 49 9.42 18.36 6.07
CA ILE A 49 10.12 19.65 5.99
C ILE A 49 9.76 20.36 4.68
N VAL A 50 9.86 19.66 3.55
CA VAL A 50 9.55 20.22 2.24
C VAL A 50 8.09 20.69 2.18
N THR A 51 7.15 19.88 2.66
CA THR A 51 5.72 20.23 2.72
C THR A 51 5.50 21.48 3.58
N VAL A 52 6.06 21.53 4.80
CA VAL A 52 5.89 22.69 5.70
C VAL A 52 6.48 23.96 5.09
N VAL A 53 7.64 23.87 4.43
CA VAL A 53 8.27 25.02 3.78
C VAL A 53 7.43 25.52 2.60
N ILE A 54 6.94 24.63 1.75
CA ILE A 54 6.09 25.00 0.60
C ILE A 54 4.77 25.60 1.08
N VAL A 55 4.07 24.91 1.98
CA VAL A 55 2.76 25.35 2.51
C VAL A 55 2.90 26.66 3.27
N SER A 56 3.93 26.84 4.11
CA SER A 56 4.14 28.12 4.80
C SER A 56 4.52 29.25 3.83
N GLY A 57 5.30 28.95 2.78
CA GLY A 57 5.64 29.90 1.72
C GLY A 57 4.43 30.41 0.94
N THR A 58 3.39 29.57 0.76
CA THR A 58 2.15 29.99 0.07
C THR A 58 1.43 31.13 0.78
N GLN A 59 1.52 31.22 2.11
CA GLN A 59 0.92 32.31 2.87
C GLN A 59 1.56 33.66 2.51
N SER A 60 2.88 33.70 2.36
CA SER A 60 3.63 34.91 2.00
C SER A 60 3.47 35.28 0.51
N LEU A 61 3.34 34.29 -0.38
CA LEU A 61 3.26 34.50 -1.84
C LEU A 61 1.83 34.78 -2.32
N PHE A 62 0.83 34.10 -1.74
CA PHE A 62 -0.55 34.10 -2.23
C PHE A 62 -1.56 34.66 -1.22
N GLY A 63 -1.10 35.12 -0.06
CA GLY A 63 -1.94 35.71 0.99
C GLY A 63 -2.81 34.70 1.76
N ARG A 64 -2.73 33.41 1.43
CA ARG A 64 -3.38 32.32 2.17
C ARG A 64 -2.54 31.06 2.13
N MET A 65 -2.67 30.25 3.17
CA MET A 65 -2.07 28.92 3.22
C MET A 65 -2.81 27.98 2.26
N ILE A 66 -2.08 27.41 1.32
CA ILE A 66 -2.57 26.41 0.36
C ILE A 66 -1.99 25.06 0.78
N THR A 67 -2.86 24.14 1.20
CA THR A 67 -2.46 22.79 1.60
C THR A 67 -2.56 21.78 0.46
N ASP A 68 -3.33 22.11 -0.59
CA ASP A 68 -3.43 21.26 -1.77
C ASP A 68 -2.19 21.45 -2.67
N PRO A 69 -1.38 20.40 -2.86
CA PRO A 69 -0.20 20.48 -3.72
C PRO A 69 -0.55 20.74 -5.19
N ILE A 70 -1.71 20.29 -5.68
CA ILE A 70 -2.13 20.51 -7.07
C ILE A 70 -2.46 21.99 -7.27
N GLU A 71 -3.23 22.58 -6.35
CA GLU A 71 -3.52 24.01 -6.38
C GLU A 71 -2.22 24.82 -6.27
N THR A 72 -1.29 24.42 -5.41
CA THR A 72 0.00 25.12 -5.25
C THR A 72 0.78 25.15 -6.56
N VAL A 73 0.87 24.02 -7.26
CA VAL A 73 1.57 23.92 -8.56
C VAL A 73 0.89 24.81 -9.61
N SER A 74 -0.45 24.84 -9.68
CA SER A 74 -1.17 25.66 -10.67
C SER A 74 -0.94 27.17 -10.53
N ARG A 75 -0.46 27.64 -9.38
CA ARG A 75 -0.23 29.06 -9.08
C ARG A 75 1.22 29.52 -9.28
N VAL A 76 2.11 28.63 -9.75
CA VAL A 76 3.53 28.92 -9.99
C VAL A 76 3.74 29.93 -11.14
N GLY A 77 2.74 30.12 -12.01
CA GLY A 77 2.73 31.18 -13.03
C GLY A 77 3.56 30.94 -14.28
N ASN A 78 4.19 29.76 -14.40
CA ASN A 78 4.92 29.33 -15.61
C ASN A 78 4.29 28.04 -16.14
N ASP A 79 3.71 28.10 -17.34
CA ASP A 79 2.98 26.98 -17.96
C ASP A 79 3.80 25.69 -18.07
N LEU A 80 5.10 25.81 -18.35
CA LEU A 80 6.00 24.66 -18.43
C LEU A 80 6.24 24.06 -17.05
N ALA A 81 6.48 24.90 -16.03
CA ALA A 81 6.67 24.43 -14.66
C ALA A 81 5.39 23.76 -14.10
N VAL A 82 4.23 24.33 -14.42
CA VAL A 82 2.91 23.75 -14.09
C VAL A 82 2.75 22.38 -14.76
N ALA A 83 3.05 22.27 -16.05
CA ALA A 83 2.94 21.01 -16.79
C ALA A 83 3.84 19.92 -16.20
N ILE A 84 5.10 20.24 -15.88
CA ILE A 84 6.03 19.30 -15.22
C ILE A 84 5.51 18.91 -13.84
N GLY A 85 5.02 19.88 -13.05
CA GLY A 85 4.48 19.62 -11.72
C GLY A 85 3.27 18.69 -11.75
N LEU A 86 2.33 18.93 -12.66
CA LEU A 86 1.15 18.07 -12.84
C LEU A 86 1.54 16.66 -13.31
N LEU A 87 2.46 16.54 -14.27
CA LEU A 87 2.97 15.23 -14.72
C LEU A 87 3.65 14.46 -13.58
N THR A 88 4.41 15.16 -12.74
CA THR A 88 5.05 14.59 -11.55
C THR A 88 4.01 14.08 -10.57
N MET A 89 2.95 14.87 -10.30
CA MET A 89 1.86 14.48 -9.41
C MET A 89 1.09 13.26 -9.92
N ILE A 90 0.79 13.21 -11.23
CA ILE A 90 0.14 12.07 -11.87
C ILE A 90 1.01 10.82 -11.71
N THR A 91 2.29 10.93 -12.06
CA THR A 91 3.23 9.80 -11.98
C THR A 91 3.40 9.31 -10.55
N ALA A 92 3.54 10.22 -9.58
CA ALA A 92 3.63 9.88 -8.17
C ALA A 92 2.37 9.19 -7.65
N THR A 93 1.19 9.69 -8.03
CA THR A 93 -0.10 9.11 -7.65
C THR A 93 -0.28 7.70 -8.22
N ILE A 94 0.10 7.48 -9.48
CA ILE A 94 0.08 6.14 -10.09
C ILE A 94 1.07 5.22 -9.37
N GLY A 95 2.31 5.67 -9.17
CA GLY A 95 3.37 4.88 -8.55
C GLY A 95 3.02 4.40 -7.14
N ILE A 96 2.50 5.30 -6.30
CA ILE A 96 2.12 4.93 -4.94
C ILE A 96 0.91 3.99 -4.90
N ASN A 97 -0.07 4.16 -5.81
CA ASN A 97 -1.21 3.26 -5.90
C ASN A 97 -0.81 1.86 -6.36
N ILE A 98 0.15 1.75 -7.30
CA ILE A 98 0.66 0.45 -7.73
C ILE A 98 1.28 -0.29 -6.55
N VAL A 99 2.18 0.37 -5.82
CA VAL A 99 2.90 -0.27 -4.69
C VAL A 99 1.97 -0.55 -3.51
N ALA A 100 1.12 0.39 -3.13
CA ALA A 100 0.31 0.27 -1.92
C ALA A 100 -0.92 -0.63 -2.10
N ASN A 101 -1.58 -0.56 -3.26
CA ASN A 101 -2.94 -1.06 -3.43
C ASN A 101 -3.12 -2.05 -4.58
N PHE A 102 -2.23 -2.10 -5.57
CA PHE A 102 -2.41 -2.97 -6.75
C PHE A 102 -1.73 -4.33 -6.63
N VAL A 103 -0.48 -4.34 -6.13
CA VAL A 103 0.36 -5.54 -6.14
C VAL A 103 -0.22 -6.67 -5.31
N SER A 104 -0.73 -6.38 -4.10
CA SER A 104 -1.25 -7.41 -3.19
C SER A 104 -2.51 -8.11 -3.73
N PRO A 105 -3.57 -7.40 -4.17
CA PRO A 105 -4.72 -8.05 -4.80
C PRO A 105 -4.35 -8.88 -6.05
N ALA A 106 -3.39 -8.41 -6.85
CA ALA A 106 -2.92 -9.16 -8.00
C ALA A 106 -2.29 -10.49 -7.59
N PHE A 107 -1.51 -10.50 -6.50
CA PHE A 107 -1.00 -11.73 -5.91
C PHE A 107 -2.10 -12.61 -5.33
N ASP A 108 -3.06 -12.04 -4.58
CA ASP A 108 -4.17 -12.77 -3.98
C ASP A 108 -4.96 -13.55 -5.05
N PHE A 109 -5.38 -12.88 -6.12
CA PHE A 109 -6.11 -13.55 -7.21
C PHE A 109 -5.27 -14.60 -7.94
N SER A 110 -3.99 -14.32 -8.17
CA SER A 110 -3.09 -15.31 -8.79
C SER A 110 -2.90 -16.56 -7.90
N ASN A 111 -2.90 -16.38 -6.58
CA ASN A 111 -2.75 -17.45 -5.61
C ASN A 111 -4.02 -18.28 -5.42
N CYS A 112 -5.21 -17.74 -5.74
CA CYS A 112 -6.46 -18.52 -5.70
C CYS A 112 -6.45 -19.70 -6.68
N SER A 113 -5.84 -19.54 -7.87
CA SER A 113 -5.70 -20.63 -8.84
C SER A 113 -4.45 -20.43 -9.72
N PRO A 114 -3.25 -20.75 -9.20
CA PRO A 114 -1.97 -20.43 -9.87
C PRO A 114 -1.80 -21.05 -11.26
N GLN A 115 -2.47 -22.17 -11.54
CA GLN A 115 -2.42 -22.84 -12.84
C GLN A 115 -3.24 -22.12 -13.92
N LYS A 116 -4.19 -21.28 -13.53
CA LYS A 116 -5.15 -20.63 -14.44
C LYS A 116 -5.03 -19.11 -14.45
N ILE A 117 -4.64 -18.52 -13.31
CA ILE A 117 -4.59 -17.07 -13.12
C ILE A 117 -3.13 -16.65 -12.99
N SER A 118 -2.60 -16.07 -14.06
CA SER A 118 -1.28 -15.42 -14.01
C SER A 118 -1.35 -14.13 -13.19
N PHE A 119 -0.20 -13.61 -12.74
CA PHE A 119 -0.14 -12.30 -12.09
C PHE A 119 -0.76 -11.18 -12.94
N ARG A 120 -0.57 -11.21 -14.27
CA ARG A 120 -1.17 -10.24 -15.20
C ARG A 120 -2.70 -10.35 -15.20
N THR A 121 -3.22 -11.58 -15.23
CA THR A 121 -4.66 -11.85 -15.18
C THR A 121 -5.25 -11.45 -13.83
N GLY A 122 -4.60 -11.80 -12.72
CA GLY A 122 -5.01 -11.41 -11.37
C GLY A 122 -5.02 -9.89 -11.19
N GLY A 123 -4.00 -9.20 -11.71
CA GLY A 123 -3.97 -7.74 -11.73
C GLY A 123 -5.11 -7.13 -12.55
N MET A 124 -5.46 -7.73 -13.69
CA MET A 124 -6.60 -7.25 -14.48
C MET A 124 -7.94 -7.46 -13.75
N ILE A 125 -8.11 -8.59 -13.07
CA ILE A 125 -9.30 -8.85 -12.22
C ILE A 125 -9.38 -7.80 -11.12
N ALA A 126 -8.27 -7.51 -10.44
CA ALA A 126 -8.22 -6.47 -9.40
C ALA A 126 -8.55 -5.07 -9.94
N ALA A 127 -8.01 -4.70 -11.11
CA ALA A 127 -8.26 -3.40 -11.74
C ALA A 127 -9.73 -3.24 -12.16
N VAL A 128 -10.32 -4.24 -12.79
CA VAL A 128 -11.73 -4.19 -13.18
C VAL A 128 -12.63 -4.19 -11.94
N GLY A 129 -12.32 -5.04 -10.96
CA GLY A 129 -13.06 -5.11 -9.69
C GLY A 129 -13.05 -3.78 -8.94
N SER A 130 -11.92 -3.08 -8.88
CA SER A 130 -11.83 -1.78 -8.18
C SER A 130 -12.69 -0.69 -8.85
N ILE A 131 -12.79 -0.69 -10.18
CA ILE A 131 -13.66 0.23 -10.93
C ILE A 131 -15.14 -0.12 -10.67
N LEU A 132 -15.48 -1.41 -10.68
CA LEU A 132 -16.86 -1.87 -10.46
C LEU A 132 -17.37 -1.59 -9.04
N LEU A 133 -16.48 -1.53 -8.05
CA LEU A 133 -16.85 -1.08 -6.70
C LEU A 133 -17.22 0.40 -6.67
N THR A 134 -16.87 1.17 -7.70
CA THR A 134 -17.18 2.60 -7.83
C THR A 134 -16.83 3.38 -6.55
N PRO A 135 -15.56 3.36 -6.10
CA PRO A 135 -15.18 3.88 -4.80
C PRO A 135 -15.56 5.35 -4.59
N TRP A 136 -15.63 6.14 -5.66
CA TRP A 136 -16.10 7.53 -5.64
C TRP A 136 -17.53 7.68 -5.08
N ASN A 137 -18.40 6.69 -5.27
CA ASN A 137 -19.76 6.73 -4.72
C ASN A 137 -19.77 6.64 -3.19
N LEU A 138 -18.75 6.02 -2.57
CA LEU A 138 -18.63 6.00 -1.11
C LEU A 138 -18.35 7.38 -0.54
N PHE A 139 -17.64 8.24 -1.27
CA PHE A 139 -17.30 9.59 -0.82
C PHE A 139 -18.49 10.57 -0.86
N ASN A 140 -19.64 10.15 -1.40
CA ASN A 140 -20.83 10.98 -1.48
C ASN A 140 -21.63 11.05 -0.16
N SER A 141 -21.39 10.15 0.81
CA SER A 141 -22.04 10.19 2.12
C SER A 141 -21.04 9.84 3.23
N PRO A 142 -20.86 10.73 4.23
CA PRO A 142 -20.03 10.45 5.40
C PRO A 142 -20.43 9.16 6.12
N GLU A 143 -21.73 8.86 6.19
CA GLU A 143 -22.24 7.64 6.81
C GLU A 143 -21.78 6.37 6.08
N LEU A 144 -21.77 6.38 4.74
CA LEU A 144 -21.28 5.24 3.95
C LEU A 144 -19.78 5.01 4.13
N ILE A 145 -19.00 6.09 4.27
CA ILE A 145 -17.57 6.01 4.58
C ILE A 145 -17.38 5.32 5.94
N HIS A 146 -18.05 5.83 6.98
CA HIS A 146 -17.95 5.27 8.33
C HIS A 146 -18.35 3.80 8.37
N TYR A 147 -19.51 3.46 7.81
CA TYR A 147 -20.00 2.09 7.78
C TYR A 147 -19.02 1.13 7.09
N THR A 148 -18.44 1.56 5.96
CA THR A 148 -17.48 0.73 5.21
C THR A 148 -16.20 0.52 6.02
N LEU A 149 -15.68 1.57 6.65
CA LEU A 149 -14.49 1.48 7.49
C LEU A 149 -14.73 0.62 8.73
N ASP A 150 -15.89 0.74 9.36
CA ASP A 150 -16.25 -0.04 10.55
C ASP A 150 -16.35 -1.53 10.21
N VAL A 151 -17.02 -1.87 9.10
CA VAL A 151 -17.13 -3.25 8.61
C VAL A 151 -15.75 -3.80 8.29
N LEU A 152 -14.93 -3.09 7.50
CA LEU A 152 -13.58 -3.52 7.17
C LEU A 152 -12.71 -3.72 8.42
N GLY A 153 -12.76 -2.78 9.36
CA GLY A 153 -12.05 -2.86 10.63
C GLY A 153 -12.46 -4.06 11.48
N ALA A 154 -13.76 -4.36 11.53
CA ALA A 154 -14.31 -5.49 12.28
C ALA A 154 -13.83 -6.85 11.74
N PHE A 155 -13.57 -6.98 10.43
CA PHE A 155 -13.03 -8.22 9.85
C PHE A 155 -11.50 -8.28 9.91
N ILE A 156 -10.81 -7.19 9.54
CA ILE A 156 -9.35 -7.17 9.40
C ILE A 156 -8.65 -7.17 10.77
N GLY A 157 -9.21 -6.46 11.76
CA GLY A 157 -8.62 -6.34 13.09
C GLY A 157 -8.41 -7.69 13.78
N PRO A 158 -9.46 -8.53 13.93
CA PRO A 158 -9.33 -9.87 14.51
C PRO A 158 -8.41 -10.79 13.71
N LEU A 159 -8.48 -10.75 12.38
CA LEU A 159 -7.60 -11.55 11.51
C LEU A 159 -6.12 -11.20 11.76
N PHE A 160 -5.80 -9.91 11.81
CA PHE A 160 -4.45 -9.44 12.12
C PHE A 160 -3.99 -9.89 13.51
N GLY A 161 -4.86 -9.77 14.52
CA GLY A 161 -4.58 -10.23 15.88
C GLY A 161 -4.22 -11.73 15.92
N ILE A 162 -5.01 -12.57 15.23
CA ILE A 162 -4.74 -14.01 15.14
C ILE A 162 -3.38 -14.27 14.47
N LEU A 163 -3.07 -13.59 13.36
CA LEU A 163 -1.80 -13.77 12.65
C LEU A 163 -0.59 -13.39 13.51
N ILE A 164 -0.67 -12.29 14.25
CA ILE A 164 0.41 -11.84 15.15
C ILE A 164 0.60 -12.81 16.31
N VAL A 165 -0.49 -13.24 16.96
CA VAL A 165 -0.43 -14.20 18.06
C VAL A 165 0.12 -15.55 17.59
N ASP A 166 -0.37 -16.06 16.46
CA ASP A 166 0.10 -17.32 15.88
C ASP A 166 1.60 -17.26 15.54
N PHE A 167 2.05 -16.20 14.87
CA PHE A 167 3.44 -16.10 14.46
C PHE A 167 4.41 -15.87 15.64
N TYR A 168 4.14 -14.88 16.50
CA TYR A 168 5.07 -14.47 17.54
C TYR A 168 4.94 -15.26 18.84
N ILE A 169 3.73 -15.61 19.26
CA ILE A 169 3.49 -16.29 20.55
C ILE A 169 3.53 -17.81 20.37
N ILE A 170 2.75 -18.35 19.44
CA ILE A 170 2.62 -19.81 19.25
C ILE A 170 3.85 -20.37 18.53
N LYS A 171 4.14 -19.86 17.33
CA LYS A 171 5.22 -20.34 16.46
C LYS A 171 6.59 -19.77 16.80
N ARG A 172 6.66 -18.77 17.70
CA ARG A 172 7.90 -18.12 18.16
C ARG A 172 8.81 -17.67 17.02
N GLY A 173 8.21 -17.15 15.95
CA GLY A 173 8.90 -16.66 14.76
C GLY A 173 9.44 -17.75 13.82
N LYS A 174 9.08 -19.03 14.01
CA LYS A 174 9.50 -20.14 13.15
C LYS A 174 8.37 -20.56 12.20
N VAL A 175 8.66 -20.60 10.90
CA VAL A 175 7.71 -21.06 9.87
C VAL A 175 8.33 -22.21 9.08
N SER A 176 7.63 -23.34 9.03
CA SER A 176 8.02 -24.50 8.21
C SER A 176 7.56 -24.26 6.77
N VAL A 177 8.50 -23.91 5.87
CA VAL A 177 8.21 -23.70 4.44
C VAL A 177 7.82 -25.01 3.75
N ASN A 178 8.36 -26.13 4.22
CA ASN A 178 8.16 -27.45 3.62
C ASN A 178 6.70 -27.96 3.72
N ASP A 179 5.94 -27.56 4.75
CA ASP A 179 4.53 -27.95 4.88
C ASP A 179 3.60 -27.11 4.01
N SER A 180 3.90 -25.82 3.83
CA SER A 180 3.10 -24.91 2.99
C SER A 180 3.18 -25.29 1.50
N VAL A 181 4.37 -25.68 1.03
CA VAL A 181 4.59 -26.12 -0.36
C VAL A 181 4.05 -27.54 -0.60
N ARG A 182 4.21 -28.48 0.36
CA ARG A 182 3.70 -29.86 0.22
C ARG A 182 2.18 -29.94 0.19
N ARG A 183 1.46 -29.05 0.89
CA ARG A 183 -0.01 -29.01 0.80
C ARG A 183 -0.49 -28.56 -0.59
N HIS A 184 0.26 -27.70 -1.28
CA HIS A 184 0.00 -27.34 -2.69
C HIS A 184 0.42 -28.45 -3.67
N ALA A 185 1.48 -29.20 -3.38
CA ALA A 185 1.97 -30.30 -4.22
C ALA A 185 1.14 -31.59 -4.14
N LYS A 186 0.09 -31.66 -3.29
CA LYS A 186 -0.84 -32.81 -3.24
C LYS A 186 -1.91 -32.82 -4.35
N ARG A 187 -1.78 -31.98 -5.37
CA ARG A 187 -2.43 -32.20 -6.67
C ARG A 187 -1.33 -32.54 -7.68
N PRO A 188 -1.25 -33.77 -8.18
CA PRO A 188 -0.15 -34.19 -9.05
C PRO A 188 -0.27 -33.43 -10.37
N VAL A 189 0.55 -32.40 -10.54
CA VAL A 189 0.87 -31.89 -11.87
C VAL A 189 2.06 -32.72 -12.33
N LEU A 190 1.78 -33.68 -13.20
CA LEU A 190 2.79 -34.36 -14.00
C LEU A 190 3.52 -33.30 -14.82
N VAL A 191 4.67 -32.85 -14.34
CA VAL A 191 5.68 -32.19 -15.18
C VAL A 191 6.67 -33.29 -15.58
N PRO A 192 6.76 -33.67 -16.86
CA PRO A 192 7.71 -34.68 -17.29
C PRO A 192 9.13 -34.12 -17.17
N GLN A 193 9.95 -34.76 -16.33
CA GLN A 193 11.41 -34.67 -16.44
C GLN A 193 11.84 -35.38 -17.73
N ARG A 194 12.60 -34.68 -18.58
CA ARG A 194 13.53 -35.13 -19.66
C ARG A 194 13.86 -33.87 -20.48
N LEU A 195 15.09 -33.49 -20.81
CA LEU A 195 16.45 -34.05 -20.72
C LEU A 195 17.42 -32.88 -20.54
#